data_AF-A0A0N5AR20-F1
#
_entry.id   AF-A0A0N5AR20-F1
#
_cell.length_a   1.000
_cell.length_b   1.000
_cell.length_c   1.000
_cell.angle_alpha   90.00
_cell.angle_beta   90.00
_cell.angle_gamma   90.00
#
_symmetry.space_group_name_H-M   'P 1'
#
loop_
_entity.id
_entity.type
_entity.pdbx_description
1 polymer ?
#
loop_
_entity_poly.entity_id
_entity_poly.type
_entity_poly.pdbx_seq_one_letter_code
_entity_poly.pdbx_strand_id
1 'polypeptide(L)'
;MMVWAFNASVEQSRRILNIDHLPFLSKFYLQFFSFLNKCAFRGVEGRMGGKSANIIAMVLGYLSNLFCLFGFASTAVLCFVYYVFDRLCSQITDFSDSSCLDFTVYEPLLNKPLKLCGGDLQQFCVLSSTAYIWYIVGFIGCLITILGLQHFLMCSAANYSRVSFGMRAEELKEV
;
A
#
# COMPACT_ATOMS: atom_id res chain seq x y z
N MET A 1 -21.99 -20.52 6.90
CA MET A 1 -21.12 -20.06 8.01
C MET A 1 -20.28 -18.83 7.64
N MET A 2 -19.75 -18.68 6.40
CA MET A 2 -18.94 -17.50 6.03
C MET A 2 -19.70 -16.17 5.87
N VAL A 3 -21.01 -16.18 5.63
CA VAL A 3 -21.84 -14.95 5.53
C VAL A 3 -21.86 -14.18 6.86
N TRP A 4 -21.85 -14.89 7.99
CA TRP A 4 -21.80 -14.28 9.31
C TRP A 4 -20.44 -13.66 9.61
N ALA A 5 -19.35 -14.29 9.16
CA ALA A 5 -18.00 -13.75 9.31
C ALA A 5 -17.78 -12.48 8.47
N PHE A 6 -18.35 -12.44 7.26
CA PHE A 6 -18.32 -11.25 6.40
C PHE A 6 -19.19 -10.12 6.97
N ASN A 7 -20.42 -10.43 7.40
CA ASN A 7 -21.31 -9.44 8.02
C ASN A 7 -20.71 -8.87 9.32
N ALA A 8 -20.04 -9.72 10.11
CA ALA A 8 -19.30 -9.30 11.30
C ALA A 8 -18.08 -8.43 10.95
N SER A 9 -17.30 -8.77 9.91
CA SER A 9 -16.16 -7.96 9.47
C SER A 9 -16.58 -6.58 8.95
N VAL A 10 -17.71 -6.49 8.26
CA VAL A 10 -18.27 -5.22 7.76
C VAL A 10 -18.78 -4.36 8.92
N GLU A 11 -19.50 -4.97 9.87
CA GLU A 11 -20.02 -4.26 11.04
C GLU A 11 -18.89 -3.82 11.99
N GLN A 12 -17.81 -4.61 12.11
CA GLN A 12 -16.60 -4.20 12.81
C GLN A 12 -15.86 -3.06 12.10
N SER A 13 -15.71 -3.12 10.77
CA SER A 13 -15.05 -2.05 10.01
C SER A 13 -15.80 -0.71 10.11
N ARG A 14 -17.14 -0.74 10.12
CA ARG A 14 -17.98 0.45 10.31
C ARG A 14 -17.76 1.10 11.69
N ARG A 15 -17.62 0.30 12.75
CA ARG A 15 -17.45 0.81 14.13
C ARG A 15 -16.04 1.31 14.41
N ILE A 16 -15.02 0.72 13.77
CA ILE A 16 -13.61 1.10 13.98
C ILE A 16 -13.28 2.45 13.33
N LEU A 17 -13.89 2.77 12.19
CA LEU A 17 -13.43 3.90 11.38
C LEU A 17 -14.22 5.22 11.57
N ASN A 18 -15.29 5.25 12.39
CA ASN A 18 -16.08 6.45 12.73
C ASN A 18 -16.31 7.41 11.53
N ILE A 19 -16.65 6.85 10.36
CA ILE A 19 -16.65 7.56 9.06
C ILE A 19 -17.98 8.28 8.84
N ASP A 20 -18.21 9.38 9.55
CA ASP A 20 -19.35 10.26 9.24
C ASP A 20 -18.94 11.44 8.32
N HIS A 21 -17.64 11.71 8.14
CA HIS A 21 -17.18 13.00 7.61
C HIS A 21 -16.19 12.99 6.42
N LEU A 22 -15.93 11.86 5.75
CA LEU A 22 -15.01 11.84 4.59
C LEU A 22 -15.74 11.73 3.24
N PRO A 23 -15.95 12.83 2.50
CA PRO A 23 -16.85 12.88 1.33
C PRO A 23 -16.33 12.17 0.07
N PHE A 24 -15.02 11.91 -0.04
CA PHE A 24 -14.44 11.22 -1.19
C PHE A 24 -14.43 9.69 -0.99
N LEU A 25 -13.98 9.24 0.18
CA LEU A 25 -14.02 7.84 0.60
C LEU A 25 -15.46 7.32 0.71
N SER A 26 -16.40 8.15 1.18
CA SER A 26 -17.82 7.78 1.26
C SER A 26 -18.43 7.53 -0.12
N LYS A 27 -18.05 8.29 -1.16
CA LYS A 27 -18.53 8.05 -2.53
C LYS A 27 -17.98 6.75 -3.11
N PHE A 28 -16.71 6.46 -2.89
CA PHE A 28 -16.11 5.19 -3.33
C PHE A 28 -16.72 4.00 -2.58
N TYR A 29 -16.90 4.13 -1.26
CA TYR A 29 -17.58 3.13 -0.42
C TYR A 29 -19.06 2.97 -0.78
N LEU A 30 -19.80 4.04 -1.05
CA LEU A 30 -21.22 3.99 -1.44
C LEU A 30 -21.39 3.40 -2.85
N GLN A 31 -20.48 3.69 -3.78
CA GLN A 31 -20.47 3.06 -5.10
C GLN A 31 -20.18 1.56 -4.96
N PHE A 32 -19.22 1.19 -4.11
CA PHE A 32 -18.88 -0.19 -3.80
C PHE A 32 -20.01 -0.92 -3.07
N PHE A 33 -20.68 -0.26 -2.12
CA PHE A 33 -21.79 -0.78 -1.34
C PHE A 33 -23.09 -0.86 -2.17
N SER A 34 -23.31 0.08 -3.09
CA SER A 34 -24.38 0.04 -4.10
C SER A 34 -24.18 -1.12 -5.07
N PHE A 35 -22.94 -1.34 -5.52
CA PHE A 35 -22.57 -2.47 -6.35
C PHE A 35 -22.74 -3.80 -5.59
N LEU A 36 -22.27 -3.88 -4.34
CA LEU A 36 -22.45 -5.04 -3.47
C LEU A 36 -23.92 -5.31 -3.15
N ASN A 37 -24.74 -4.29 -2.91
CA ASN A 37 -26.18 -4.44 -2.65
C ASN A 37 -26.94 -4.92 -3.89
N LYS A 38 -26.60 -4.43 -5.09
CA LYS A 38 -27.15 -4.95 -6.35
C LYS A 38 -26.84 -6.44 -6.55
N CYS A 39 -25.68 -6.88 -6.10
CA CYS A 39 -25.28 -8.28 -6.15
C CYS A 39 -25.86 -9.14 -5.01
N ALA A 40 -26.21 -8.56 -3.85
CA ALA A 40 -26.51 -9.33 -2.63
C ALA A 40 -28.01 -9.61 -2.38
N PHE A 41 -28.95 -8.88 -2.99
CA PHE A 41 -30.39 -9.00 -2.67
C PHE A 41 -31.24 -9.58 -3.81
N ARG A 42 -31.15 -10.90 -4.03
CA ARG A 42 -32.30 -11.75 -4.42
C ARG A 42 -31.94 -13.23 -4.30
N GLY A 43 -32.89 -14.08 -3.89
CA GLY A 43 -32.69 -15.53 -3.78
C GLY A 43 -32.25 -16.17 -5.09
N VAL A 44 -31.47 -17.27 -5.02
CA VAL A 44 -30.69 -17.88 -6.13
C VAL A 44 -29.62 -16.93 -6.71
N GLU A 45 -29.89 -15.62 -6.85
CA GLU A 45 -28.95 -14.55 -7.24
C GLU A 45 -27.93 -14.20 -6.15
N GLY A 46 -28.18 -14.51 -4.87
CA GLY A 46 -27.23 -14.29 -3.77
C GLY A 46 -25.93 -15.11 -3.90
N ARG A 47 -25.96 -16.25 -4.61
CA ARG A 47 -24.76 -17.02 -4.98
C ARG A 47 -23.97 -16.35 -6.12
N MET A 48 -24.65 -15.77 -7.10
CA MET A 48 -24.04 -14.92 -8.14
C MET A 48 -23.41 -13.65 -7.54
N GLY A 49 -24.00 -13.11 -6.47
CA GLY A 49 -23.45 -11.99 -5.72
C GLY A 49 -22.10 -12.28 -5.09
N GLY A 50 -21.95 -13.45 -4.45
CA GLY A 50 -20.69 -13.89 -3.87
C GLY A 50 -19.57 -14.06 -4.90
N LYS A 51 -19.90 -14.57 -6.10
CA LYS A 51 -18.94 -14.70 -7.21
C LYS A 51 -18.46 -13.33 -7.70
N SER A 52 -19.39 -12.41 -7.91
CA SER A 52 -19.11 -11.05 -8.42
C SER A 52 -18.32 -10.23 -7.41
N ALA A 53 -18.72 -10.27 -6.13
CA ALA A 53 -18.00 -9.61 -5.04
C ALA A 53 -16.57 -10.13 -4.89
N ASN A 54 -16.36 -11.44 -5.03
CA ASN A 54 -15.03 -12.02 -4.92
C ASN A 54 -14.13 -11.68 -6.12
N ILE A 55 -14.67 -11.65 -7.36
CA ILE A 55 -13.93 -11.19 -8.54
C ILE A 55 -13.45 -9.75 -8.33
N ILE A 56 -14.35 -8.88 -7.84
CA ILE A 56 -14.02 -7.47 -7.63
C ILE A 56 -12.98 -7.29 -6.53
N ALA A 57 -13.10 -8.04 -5.43
CA ALA A 57 -12.10 -8.05 -4.38
C ALA A 57 -10.73 -8.50 -4.90
N MET A 58 -10.68 -9.50 -5.78
CA MET A 58 -9.43 -9.92 -6.43
C MET A 58 -8.87 -8.82 -7.34
N VAL A 59 -9.69 -8.21 -8.20
CA VAL A 59 -9.25 -7.13 -9.10
C VAL A 59 -8.69 -5.94 -8.31
N LEU A 60 -9.41 -5.49 -7.28
CA LEU A 60 -8.94 -4.41 -6.40
C LEU A 60 -7.67 -4.80 -5.65
N GLY A 61 -7.57 -6.03 -5.17
CA GLY A 61 -6.36 -6.55 -4.50
C GLY A 61 -5.14 -6.53 -5.44
N TYR A 62 -5.32 -6.94 -6.69
CA TYR A 62 -4.23 -6.89 -7.69
C TYR A 62 -3.79 -5.47 -8.03
N LEU A 63 -4.74 -4.55 -8.23
CA LEU A 63 -4.43 -3.13 -8.51
C LEU A 63 -3.70 -2.48 -7.32
N SER A 64 -4.16 -2.74 -6.10
CA SER A 64 -3.50 -2.26 -4.88
C SER A 64 -2.09 -2.84 -4.73
N ASN A 65 -1.92 -4.14 -5.00
CA ASN A 65 -0.60 -4.79 -4.95
C ASN A 65 0.37 -4.20 -5.99
N LEU A 66 -0.10 -3.91 -7.20
CA LEU A 66 0.70 -3.26 -8.23
C LEU A 66 1.17 -1.86 -7.77
N PHE A 67 0.27 -1.07 -7.19
CA PHE A 67 0.62 0.23 -6.62
C PHE A 67 1.64 0.12 -5.48
N CYS A 68 1.47 -0.84 -4.57
CA CYS A 68 2.43 -1.10 -3.49
C CYS A 68 3.81 -1.52 -4.02
N LEU A 69 3.89 -2.25 -5.13
CA LEU A 69 5.16 -2.62 -5.76
C LEU A 69 5.92 -1.39 -6.30
N PHE A 70 5.22 -0.44 -6.92
CA PHE A 70 5.83 0.83 -7.31
C PHE A 70 6.33 1.61 -6.08
N GLY A 71 5.53 1.65 -5.01
CA GLY A 71 5.94 2.25 -3.73
C GLY A 71 7.20 1.60 -3.15
N PHE A 72 7.27 0.26 -3.16
CA PHE A 72 8.42 -0.51 -2.70
C PHE A 72 9.69 -0.24 -3.52
N ALA A 73 9.58 -0.18 -4.86
CA ALA A 73 10.71 0.15 -5.73
C ALA A 73 11.22 1.57 -5.46
N SER A 74 10.32 2.54 -5.32
CA SER A 74 10.71 3.94 -5.05
C SER A 74 11.39 4.10 -3.68
N THR A 75 10.87 3.44 -2.64
CA THR A 75 11.47 3.46 -1.29
C THR A 75 12.81 2.75 -1.25
N ALA A 76 13.01 1.66 -2.01
CA ALA A 76 14.30 1.01 -2.13
C ALA A 76 15.39 1.94 -2.72
N VAL A 77 15.05 2.71 -3.76
CA VAL A 77 15.97 3.69 -4.36
C VAL A 77 16.30 4.80 -3.36
N LEU A 78 15.31 5.34 -2.66
CA LEU A 78 15.52 6.39 -1.66
C LEU A 78 16.35 5.87 -0.48
N CYS A 79 16.11 4.64 0.00
CA CYS A 79 16.96 4.00 1.01
C CYS A 79 18.44 3.98 0.58
N PHE A 80 18.72 3.64 -0.68
CA PHE A 80 20.10 3.61 -1.19
C PHE A 80 20.74 5.00 -1.23
N VAL A 81 20.00 6.00 -1.73
CA VAL A 81 20.49 7.39 -1.80
C VAL A 81 20.80 7.93 -0.41
N TYR A 82 19.86 7.79 0.55
CA TYR A 82 20.05 8.27 1.91
C TYR A 82 21.08 7.45 2.70
N TYR A 83 21.28 6.17 2.36
CA TYR A 83 22.38 5.37 2.91
C TYR A 83 23.74 5.96 2.51
N VAL A 84 23.92 6.32 1.23
CA VAL A 84 25.16 6.96 0.78
C VAL A 84 25.38 8.29 1.51
N PHE A 85 24.34 9.11 1.63
CA PHE A 85 24.44 10.39 2.35
C PHE A 85 24.77 10.23 3.84
N ASP A 86 24.14 9.26 4.53
CA ASP A 86 24.44 8.96 5.93
C ASP A 86 25.90 8.51 6.12
N ARG A 87 26.41 7.67 5.21
CA ARG A 87 27.81 7.22 5.24
C ARG A 87 28.78 8.36 4.96
N LEU A 88 28.49 9.27 4.03
CA LEU A 88 29.31 10.47 3.81
C LEU A 88 29.33 11.35 5.07
N CYS A 89 28.17 11.58 5.69
CA CYS A 89 28.06 12.36 6.91
C CYS A 89 28.83 11.74 8.09
N SER A 90 28.86 10.40 8.20
CA SER A 90 29.62 9.71 9.26
C SER A 90 31.14 9.87 9.17
N GLN A 91 31.68 10.28 8.01
CA GLN A 91 33.11 10.49 7.80
C GLN A 91 33.55 11.92 8.16
N ILE A 92 32.62 12.85 8.37
CA ILE A 92 32.92 14.25 8.65
C ILE A 92 32.92 14.45 10.18
N THR A 93 34.11 14.58 10.76
CA THR A 93 34.27 14.77 12.21
C THR A 93 34.34 16.23 12.63
N ASP A 94 34.78 17.11 11.72
CA ASP A 94 34.96 18.55 11.98
C ASP A 94 34.02 19.38 11.08
N PHE A 95 32.95 19.91 11.69
CA PHE A 95 31.99 20.83 11.05
C PHE A 95 32.52 22.28 11.01
N SER A 96 33.80 22.45 10.67
CA SER A 96 34.43 23.75 10.48
C SER A 96 34.11 24.31 9.09
N ASP A 97 34.20 25.63 8.89
CA ASP A 97 33.94 26.29 7.59
C ASP A 97 34.86 25.82 6.45
N SER A 98 35.94 25.09 6.77
CA SER A 98 36.84 24.45 5.81
C SER A 98 36.34 23.12 5.26
N SER A 99 35.43 22.44 5.96
CA SER A 99 34.91 21.12 5.61
C SER A 99 33.56 21.26 4.90
N CYS A 100 33.58 21.31 3.56
CA CYS A 100 32.38 21.50 2.76
C CYS A 100 32.06 20.26 1.93
N LEU A 101 30.77 19.92 1.80
CA LEU A 101 30.29 18.95 0.84
C LEU A 101 29.94 19.66 -0.47
N ASP A 102 30.67 19.35 -1.54
CA ASP A 102 30.40 19.86 -2.87
C ASP A 102 29.47 18.90 -3.62
N PHE A 103 28.21 19.30 -3.81
CA PHE A 103 27.22 18.58 -4.62
C PHE A 103 27.25 19.03 -6.09
N THR A 104 28.39 19.52 -6.57
CA THR A 104 28.59 20.00 -7.95
C THR A 104 28.21 18.94 -9.00
N VAL A 105 28.26 17.65 -8.65
CA VAL A 105 27.78 16.56 -9.52
C VAL A 105 26.28 16.68 -9.85
N TYR A 106 25.47 17.29 -8.98
CA TYR A 106 24.05 17.55 -9.19
C TYR A 106 23.76 18.94 -9.80
N GLU A 107 24.79 19.72 -10.10
CA GLU A 107 24.68 21.03 -10.76
C GLU A 107 23.88 21.00 -12.08
N PRO A 108 24.02 20.02 -13.01
CA PRO A 108 23.18 19.98 -14.21
C PRO A 108 21.70 19.76 -13.91
N LEU A 109 21.35 19.28 -12.71
CA LEU A 109 19.97 19.04 -12.29
C LEU A 109 19.38 20.24 -11.51
N LEU A 110 20.22 20.97 -10.76
CA LEU A 110 19.81 22.06 -9.85
C LEU A 110 20.10 23.47 -10.39
N ASN A 111 20.77 23.59 -11.54
CA ASN A 111 21.17 24.86 -12.18
C ASN A 111 22.00 25.80 -11.28
N LYS A 112 22.53 25.32 -10.15
CA LYS A 112 23.41 26.05 -9.24
C LYS A 112 24.39 25.09 -8.56
N PRO A 113 25.66 25.49 -8.35
CA PRO A 113 26.59 24.72 -7.53
C PRO A 113 26.10 24.77 -6.08
N LEU A 114 25.68 23.61 -5.57
CA LEU A 114 25.23 23.47 -4.19
C LEU A 114 26.41 23.02 -3.33
N LYS A 115 27.01 23.96 -2.60
CA LYS A 115 28.09 23.70 -1.64
C LYS A 115 27.57 23.95 -0.23
N LEU A 116 27.55 22.91 0.61
CA LEU A 116 27.13 23.01 2.00
C LEU A 116 28.35 22.98 2.92
N CYS A 117 28.45 23.96 3.83
CA CYS A 117 29.54 24.09 4.79
C CYS A 117 28.98 24.38 6.20
N GLY A 118 29.74 24.07 7.24
CA GLY A 118 29.45 24.46 8.62
C GLY A 118 28.07 24.02 9.14
N GLY A 119 27.26 24.97 9.60
CA GLY A 119 25.96 24.72 10.21
C GLY A 119 24.91 24.12 9.27
N ASP A 120 24.90 24.52 8.00
CA ASP A 120 23.96 23.97 7.00
C ASP A 120 24.28 22.51 6.69
N LEU A 121 25.57 22.15 6.70
CA LEU A 121 26.03 20.77 6.55
C LEU A 121 25.59 19.91 7.74
N GLN A 122 25.72 20.44 8.97
CA GLN A 122 25.25 19.74 10.17
C GLN A 122 23.74 19.47 10.11
N GLN A 123 22.95 20.48 9.73
CA GLN A 123 21.50 20.32 9.61
C GLN A 123 21.12 19.30 8.52
N PHE A 124 21.81 19.29 7.38
CA PHE A 124 21.61 18.30 6.33
C PHE A 124 21.91 16.88 6.81
N CYS A 125 23.01 16.68 7.53
CA CYS A 125 23.38 15.34 8.03
C CYS A 125 22.36 14.80 9.04
N VAL A 126 21.86 15.64 9.95
CA VAL A 126 20.78 15.24 10.88
C VAL A 126 19.50 14.89 10.12
N LEU A 127 19.13 15.69 9.11
CA LEU A 127 17.95 15.42 8.28
C LEU A 127 18.11 14.12 7.46
N SER A 128 19.29 13.88 6.89
CA SER A 128 19.58 12.69 6.11
C SER A 128 19.50 11.42 6.95
N SER A 129 20.09 11.43 8.14
CA SER A 129 20.10 10.26 9.03
C SER A 129 18.69 9.93 9.54
N THR A 130 17.92 10.95 9.92
CA THR A 130 16.51 10.76 10.31
C THR A 130 15.66 10.26 9.15
N ALA A 131 15.80 10.83 7.95
CA ALA A 131 15.09 10.39 6.76
C ALA A 131 15.41 8.93 6.41
N TYR A 132 16.68 8.52 6.48
CA TYR A 132 17.11 7.14 6.24
C TYR A 132 16.35 6.12 7.10
N ILE A 133 16.21 6.39 8.41
CA ILE A 133 15.47 5.53 9.34
C ILE A 133 14.00 5.40 8.90
N TRP A 134 13.35 6.51 8.55
CA TRP A 134 11.96 6.49 8.09
C TRP A 134 11.78 5.73 6.78
N TYR A 135 12.74 5.82 5.85
CA TYR A 135 12.69 5.04 4.62
C TYR A 135 12.87 3.53 4.87
N ILE A 136 13.70 3.11 5.83
CA ILE A 136 13.77 1.71 6.25
C ILE A 136 12.43 1.23 6.79
N VAL A 137 11.81 2.00 7.68
CA VAL A 137 10.49 1.67 8.25
C VAL A 137 9.45 1.55 7.12
N GLY A 138 9.46 2.49 6.17
CA GLY A 138 8.61 2.44 4.98
C GLY A 138 8.85 1.20 4.12
N PHE A 139 10.11 0.83 3.88
CA PHE A 139 10.49 -0.34 3.10
C PHE A 139 9.96 -1.63 3.72
N ILE A 140 10.15 -1.82 5.03
CA ILE A 140 9.62 -2.97 5.77
C ILE A 140 8.09 -2.97 5.74
N GLY A 141 7.45 -1.80 5.93
CA GLY A 141 6.00 -1.66 5.87
C GLY A 141 5.40 -2.03 4.51
N CYS A 142 6.04 -1.62 3.42
CA CYS A 142 5.64 -2.00 2.06
C CYS A 142 5.78 -3.51 1.85
N LEU A 143 6.86 -4.13 2.33
CA LEU A 143 7.07 -5.58 2.23
C LEU A 143 5.97 -6.37 2.95
N ILE A 144 5.64 -5.99 4.19
CA ILE A 144 4.56 -6.60 4.97
C ILE A 144 3.21 -6.44 4.25
N THR A 145 2.96 -5.26 3.69
CA THR A 145 1.73 -4.95 2.96
C THR A 145 1.59 -5.82 1.72
N ILE A 146 2.65 -5.95 0.91
CA ILE A 146 2.68 -6.81 -0.29
C ILE A 146 2.41 -8.26 0.11
N LEU A 147 3.10 -8.78 1.13
CA LEU A 147 2.88 -10.15 1.62
C LEU A 147 1.44 -10.36 2.10
N GLY A 148 0.87 -9.39 2.83
CA GLY A 148 -0.51 -9.43 3.29
C GLY A 148 -1.51 -9.44 2.13
N LEU A 149 -1.31 -8.60 1.12
CA LEU A 149 -2.16 -8.57 -0.09
C LEU A 149 -2.07 -9.87 -0.88
N GLN A 150 -0.88 -10.47 -0.99
CA GLN A 150 -0.71 -11.78 -1.64
C GLN A 150 -1.48 -12.88 -0.90
N HIS A 151 -1.43 -12.92 0.43
CA HIS A 151 -2.21 -13.87 1.23
C HIS A 151 -3.71 -13.64 1.05
N PHE A 152 -4.16 -12.39 1.04
CA PHE A 152 -5.55 -12.04 0.77
C PHE A 152 -6.00 -12.55 -0.61
N LEU A 153 -5.20 -12.30 -1.66
CA LEU A 153 -5.48 -12.77 -3.02
C LEU A 153 -5.54 -14.31 -3.10
N MET A 154 -4.65 -15.01 -2.40
CA MET A 154 -4.66 -16.47 -2.32
C MET A 154 -5.96 -16.99 -1.68
N CYS A 155 -6.37 -16.40 -0.56
CA CYS A 155 -7.62 -16.74 0.12
C CYS A 155 -8.84 -16.45 -0.76
N SER A 156 -8.88 -15.29 -1.42
CA SER A 156 -9.96 -14.93 -2.35
C SER A 156 -10.01 -15.86 -3.56
N ALA A 157 -8.86 -16.32 -4.09
CA ALA A 157 -8.82 -17.28 -5.18
C ALA A 157 -9.35 -18.67 -4.76
N ALA A 158 -9.00 -19.13 -3.56
CA ALA A 158 -9.53 -20.39 -3.01
C ALA A 158 -11.04 -20.30 -2.76
N ASN A 159 -11.53 -19.16 -2.29
CA ASN A 159 -12.96 -18.93 -2.12
C ASN A 159 -13.69 -18.86 -3.46
N TYR A 160 -13.09 -18.24 -4.48
CA TYR A 160 -13.64 -18.19 -5.83
C TYR A 160 -13.89 -19.59 -6.40
N SER A 161 -12.88 -20.46 -6.32
CA SER A 161 -12.96 -21.80 -6.89
C SER A 161 -14.05 -22.63 -6.20
N ARG A 162 -14.14 -22.59 -4.87
CA ARG A 162 -15.19 -23.30 -4.11
C ARG A 162 -16.59 -22.82 -4.48
N VAL A 163 -16.81 -21.51 -4.57
CA VAL A 163 -18.11 -20.97 -4.99
C VAL A 163 -18.44 -21.40 -6.43
N SER A 164 -17.45 -21.36 -7.33
CA SER A 164 -17.64 -21.78 -8.73
C SER A 164 -17.98 -23.27 -8.86
N PHE A 165 -17.31 -24.15 -8.11
CA PHE A 165 -17.62 -25.58 -8.10
C PHE A 165 -19.00 -25.86 -7.51
N GLY A 166 -19.37 -25.16 -6.43
CA GLY A 166 -20.68 -25.29 -5.81
C GLY A 166 -21.84 -24.94 -6.75
N MET A 167 -21.66 -23.99 -7.67
CA MET A 167 -22.69 -23.68 -8.67
C MET A 167 -22.80 -24.77 -9.74
N ARG A 168 -21.68 -25.25 -10.29
CA ARG A 168 -21.66 -26.32 -11.29
C ARG A 168 -22.29 -27.62 -10.79
N ALA A 169 -22.12 -27.94 -9.50
CA ALA A 169 -22.70 -29.14 -8.90
C ALA A 169 -24.23 -29.08 -8.77
N GLU A 170 -24.82 -27.89 -8.67
CA GLU A 170 -26.29 -27.73 -8.64
C GLU A 170 -26.86 -27.75 -10.07
N GLU A 171 -26.19 -27.10 -11.03
CA GLU A 171 -26.56 -27.17 -12.46
C GLU A 171 -26.69 -28.62 -12.95
N LEU A 172 -25.83 -29.52 -12.46
CA LEU A 172 -25.88 -30.96 -12.78
C LEU A 172 -27.01 -31.73 -12.09
N LYS A 173 -27.62 -31.21 -11.02
CA LYS A 173 -28.76 -31.85 -10.35
C LYS A 173 -30.11 -31.46 -10.94
N GLU A 174 -30.16 -30.34 -11.66
CA GLU A 174 -31.38 -29.85 -12.31
C GLU A 174 -31.62 -30.49 -13.69
N VAL A 175 -30.68 -31.31 -14.18
CA VAL A 175 -30.73 -32.10 -15.43
C VAL A 175 -31.06 -33.56 -15.13
#